data_AF-A0A087TDP9-F1
#
_entry.id   AF-A0A087TDP9-F1
#
_cell.length_a   1.000
_cell.length_b   1.000
_cell.length_c   1.000
_cell.angle_alpha   90.00
_cell.angle_beta   90.00
_cell.angle_gamma   90.00
#
_symmetry.space_group_name_H-M   'P 1'
#
loop_
_entity.id
_entity.type
_entity.pdbx_description
1 polymer ?
#
loop_
_entity_poly.entity_id
_entity_poly.type
_entity_poly.pdbx_seq_one_letter_code
_entity_poly.pdbx_strand_id
1 'polypeptide(L)' 'MSFTISYENCEYRGEGNAGLVIRLKKEEKVLRLTKQDNACKITRSKEVQFKELESKVEVIKNVMKFLLG' A
#
# COMPACT_ATOMS: atom_id res chain seq x y z
N MET A 1 -6.00 -15.56 -15.80
CA MET A 1 -6.97 -15.60 -14.67
C MET A 1 -6.99 -14.23 -14.01
N SER A 2 -8.16 -13.62 -13.85
CA SER A 2 -8.29 -12.36 -13.09
C SER A 2 -8.26 -12.67 -11.60
N PHE A 3 -7.37 -12.01 -10.86
CA PHE A 3 -7.34 -12.09 -9.40
C PHE A 3 -8.44 -11.19 -8.83
N THR A 4 -9.34 -11.76 -8.03
CA THR A 4 -10.42 -11.03 -7.37
C THR A 4 -10.05 -10.77 -5.91
N ILE A 5 -10.02 -9.50 -5.51
CA ILE A 5 -9.88 -9.11 -4.11
C ILE A 5 -11.19 -9.46 -3.39
N SER A 6 -11.13 -10.44 -2.50
CA SER A 6 -12.27 -10.90 -1.70
C SER A 6 -11.81 -11.42 -0.34
N TYR A 7 -12.73 -11.54 0.62
CA TYR A 7 -12.43 -12.04 1.98
C TYR A 7 -11.89 -13.47 1.97
N GLU A 8 -12.30 -14.28 1.00
CA GLU A 8 -11.84 -15.66 0.85
C GLU A 8 -10.38 -15.71 0.42
N ASN A 9 -9.96 -14.80 -0.47
CA ASN A 9 -8.63 -14.78 -1.07
C ASN A 9 -7.64 -13.84 -0.35
N CYS A 10 -8.11 -13.06 0.62
CA CYS A 10 -7.31 -12.10 1.37
C CYS A 10 -7.31 -12.42 2.87
N GLU A 11 -6.26 -12.02 3.57
CA GLU A 11 -6.12 -12.21 5.02
C GLU A 11 -5.44 -11.00 5.66
N TYR A 12 -5.88 -10.62 6.86
CA TYR A 12 -5.16 -9.63 7.66
C TYR A 12 -3.75 -10.12 7.98
N ARG A 13 -2.73 -9.31 7.71
CA ARG A 13 -1.33 -9.66 8.04
C ARG A 13 -0.78 -8.84 9.21
N GLY A 14 -1.18 -7.58 9.33
CA GLY A 14 -0.64 -6.68 10.34
C GLY A 14 -0.91 -5.22 10.00
N GLU A 15 -0.72 -4.33 10.96
CA GLU A 15 -0.83 -2.90 10.76
C GLU A 15 0.18 -2.13 11.61
N GLY A 16 0.53 -0.93 11.15
CA GLY A 16 1.22 0.08 11.93
C GLY A 16 0.44 1.39 11.90
N ASN A 17 1.04 2.46 12.43
CA ASN A 17 0.39 3.77 12.48
C ASN A 17 0.05 4.31 11.08
N ALA A 18 0.94 4.12 10.11
CA ALA A 18 0.78 4.67 8.77
C ALA A 18 -0.04 3.81 7.79
N GLY A 19 -0.27 2.52 8.10
CA GLY A 19 -0.87 1.63 7.11
C GLY A 19 -1.25 0.23 7.60
N LEU A 20 -2.07 -0.43 6.81
CA LEU A 20 -2.60 -1.78 7.00
C LEU A 20 -2.04 -2.70 5.90
N VAL A 21 -1.69 -3.94 6.26
CA VAL A 21 -1.17 -4.94 5.33
C VAL A 21 -2.13 -6.12 5.24
N ILE A 22 -2.52 -6.45 4.01
CA ILE A 22 -3.37 -7.59 3.67
C ILE A 22 -2.55 -8.58 2.85
N ARG A 23 -2.51 -9.83 3.27
CA ARG A 23 -1.91 -10.93 2.51
C ARG A 23 -2.87 -11.44 1.46
N LEU A 24 -2.37 -11.71 0.26
CA LEU A 24 -3.11 -12.40 -0.80
C LEU A 24 -2.80 -13.90 -0.64
N LYS A 25 -3.75 -14.73 -0.20
CA LYS A 25 -3.46 -16.10 0.26
C LYS A 25 -2.82 -17.00 -0.79
N LYS A 26 -3.18 -16.80 -2.06
CA LYS A 26 -2.72 -17.60 -3.21
C LYS A 26 -1.53 -16.99 -3.96
N GLU A 27 -1.10 -15.80 -3.55
CA GLU A 27 0.01 -15.09 -4.17
C GLU A 27 1.10 -14.89 -3.12
N GLU A 28 2.37 -14.92 -3.50
CA GLU A 28 3.47 -14.54 -2.59
C GLU A 28 3.58 -13.00 -2.48
N LYS A 29 2.44 -12.32 -2.31
CA LYS A 29 2.29 -10.87 -2.38
C LYS A 29 1.37 -10.34 -1.29
N VAL A 30 1.49 -9.04 -1.05
CA VAL A 30 0.65 -8.30 -0.12
C VAL A 30 0.12 -7.03 -0.75
N LEU A 31 -1.02 -6.57 -0.26
CA LEU A 31 -1.53 -5.21 -0.46
C LEU A 31 -1.20 -4.39 0.78
N ARG A 32 -0.56 -3.23 0.60
CA ARG A 32 -0.30 -2.28 1.68
C ARG A 32 -1.17 -1.04 1.46
N LEU A 33 -2.11 -0.82 2.37
CA LEU A 33 -3.09 0.26 2.34
C LEU A 33 -2.64 1.39 3.27
N THR A 34 -2.77 2.63 2.82
CA THR A 34 -2.48 3.81 3.66
C THR A 34 -3.70 4.11 4.53
N LYS A 35 -3.48 4.32 5.83
CA LYS A 35 -4.53 4.79 6.74
C LYS A 35 -4.79 6.27 6.48
N GLN A 36 -6.06 6.67 6.40
CA GLN A 36 -6.42 8.08 6.32
C GLN A 36 -6.73 8.60 7.72
N ASP A 37 -6.03 9.65 8.14
CA ASP A 37 -6.34 10.34 9.39
C ASP A 37 -7.64 11.12 9.23
N ASN A 38 -8.59 10.92 10.15
CA ASN A 38 -9.89 11.59 10.13
C ASN A 38 -9.79 13.13 10.18
N ALA A 39 -8.66 13.68 10.65
CA ALA A 39 -8.37 15.11 10.65
C ALA A 39 -7.97 15.66 9.25
N CYS A 40 -7.53 14.78 8.34
CA CYS A 40 -7.18 15.10 6.96
C CYS A 40 -8.28 14.67 5.98
N LYS A 41 -9.55 14.83 6.38
CA LYS A 41 -10.75 14.61 5.53
C LYS A 41 -10.93 15.66 4.42
N ILE A 42 -9.89 16.42 4.10
CA ILE A 42 -9.90 17.25 2.88
C ILE A 42 -9.54 16.31 1.74
N THR A 43 -10.58 15.88 1.04
CA THR A 43 -10.67 15.14 -0.22
C THR A 43 -9.42 15.30 -1.11
N ARG A 44 -8.33 14.58 -0.80
CA ARG A 44 -7.22 14.46 -1.75
C ARG A 44 -7.74 13.62 -2.91
N SER A 45 -7.65 14.18 -4.12
CA SER A 45 -8.09 13.48 -5.31
C SER A 45 -7.35 12.15 -5.45
N LYS A 46 -7.94 11.20 -6.16
CA LYS A 46 -7.32 9.88 -6.38
C LYS A 46 -5.94 10.02 -7.03
N GLU A 47 -5.79 11.02 -7.89
CA GLU A 47 -4.56 11.36 -8.61
C GLU A 47 -3.46 11.79 -7.63
N VAL A 48 -3.79 12.61 -6.62
CA VAL A 48 -2.81 13.03 -5.60
C VAL A 48 -2.36 11.82 -4.77
N GLN A 49 -3.30 10.99 -4.33
CA GLN A 49 -2.97 9.78 -3.56
C GLN A 49 -2.12 8.79 -4.37
N PHE A 50 -2.42 8.65 -5.66
CA PHE A 50 -1.64 7.81 -6.58
C PHE A 50 -0.22 8.33 -6.75
N LYS A 51 -0.06 9.64 -7.00
CA LYS A 51 1.25 10.29 -7.14
C LYS A 51 2.12 10.16 -5.88
N GLU A 52 1.52 10.25 -4.69
CA GLU A 52 2.23 10.01 -3.43
C GLU A 52 2.74 8.56 -3.31
N LEU A 53 1.95 7.57 -3.76
CA LEU A 53 2.36 6.17 -3.78
C LEU A 53 3.48 5.93 -4.80
N GLU A 54 3.38 6.49 -5.99
CA GLU A 54 4.43 6.41 -7.02
C GLU A 54 5.73 7.02 -6.51
N SER A 55 5.67 8.21 -5.91
CA SER A 55 6.85 8.88 -5.35
C SER A 55 7.53 8.04 -4.26
N LYS A 56 6.76 7.35 -3.40
CA LYS A 56 7.35 6.41 -2.42
C LYS A 56 8.11 5.27 -3.12
N VAL A 57 7.56 4.73 -4.20
CA VAL A 57 8.22 3.67 -4.97
C VAL A 57 9.50 4.20 -5.63
N GLU A 58 9.47 5.41 -6.19
CA GLU A 58 10.65 6.05 -6.78
C GLU A 58 11.74 6.28 -5.75
N VAL A 59 11.41 6.81 -4.57
CA VAL A 59 12.38 6.98 -3.47
C VAL A 59 12.99 5.65 -3.05
N ILE A 60 12.17 4.60 -2.93
CA ILE A 60 12.68 3.27 -2.57
C ILE A 60 13.64 2.76 -3.66
N LYS A 61 13.27 2.85 -4.93
CA LYS A 61 14.06 2.34 -6.05
C LYS A 61 15.35 3.11 -6.29
N ASN A 62 15.27 4.44 -6.27
CA ASN A 62 16.34 5.32 -6.73
C ASN A 62 17.25 5.80 -5.59
N VAL A 63 16.77 5.76 -4.34
CA VAL A 63 17.53 6.22 -3.17
C VAL A 63 17.76 5.06 -2.22
N MET A 64 16.71 4.48 -1.66
CA MET A 64 16.84 3.52 -0.56
C MET A 64 17.57 2.25 -0.98
N LYS A 65 17.28 1.70 -2.17
CA LYS A 65 17.96 0.52 -2.70
C LYS A 65 19.47 0.75 -2.87
N PHE A 66 19.87 1.95 -3.30
CA PHE A 66 21.29 2.27 -3.42
C PHE A 66 21.97 2.35 -2.04
N LEU A 67 21.27 2.91 -1.06
CA LEU A 67 21.82 3.12 0.29
C LEU A 67 21.82 1.86 1.16
N LEU A 68 20.85 0.95 0.97
CA LEU A 68 20.58 -0.16 1.88
C LEU A 68 20.81 -1.55 1.27
N GLY A 69 21.00 -1.65 -0.05
CA GLY A 69 21.08 -2.92 -0.79
C GLY A 69 19.72 -3.43 -1.26
#